data_AF-A0A842T4Q3-F1
#
_entry.id   AF-A0A842T4Q3-F1
#
_cell.length_a   1.000
_cell.length_b   1.000
_cell.length_c   1.000
_cell.angle_alpha   90.00
_cell.angle_beta   90.00
_cell.angle_gamma   90.00
#
_symmetry.space_group_name_H-M   'P 1'
#
loop_
_entity.id
_entity.type
_entity.pdbx_description
1 polymer ?
#
loop_
_entity_poly.entity_id
_entity_poly.type
_entity_poly.pdbx_seq_one_letter_code
_entity_poly.pdbx_strand_id
1 'polypeptide(L)'
;MKDTNITLSIQLYLADTFELNRTIQVSIDDVYLQISYVEVIFDITSEPWFNTALFIGVLAITSALSIYFLVYYQVLRFPIPIRKIRKYRNSLADPAPPKGVITSDRESDFRKAFIKKLGDYSRGIPTKGPKSSFK
;
A
#
# COMPACT_ATOMS: atom_id res chain seq x y z
N MET A 1 -2.27 44.30 8.11
CA MET A 1 -3.41 44.88 7.37
C MET A 1 -2.93 45.47 6.04
N LYS A 2 -2.64 44.61 5.07
CA LYS A 2 -2.42 45.03 3.69
C LYS A 2 -3.76 44.80 2.97
N ASP A 3 -4.17 45.75 2.12
CA ASP A 3 -5.27 45.60 1.16
C ASP A 3 -6.72 45.74 1.70
N THR A 4 -6.98 46.65 2.64
CA THR A 4 -8.36 47.02 3.02
C THR A 4 -8.67 48.45 2.59
N ASN A 5 -9.64 48.61 1.70
CA ASN A 5 -10.06 49.93 1.22
C ASN A 5 -11.03 50.56 2.25
N ILE A 6 -10.62 51.67 2.84
CA ILE A 6 -11.45 52.47 3.76
C ILE A 6 -11.94 53.70 3.01
N THR A 7 -13.26 53.86 2.87
CA THR A 7 -13.90 55.00 2.20
C THR A 7 -14.66 55.86 3.21
N LEU A 8 -14.33 57.16 3.28
CA LEU A 8 -15.02 58.17 4.10
C LEU A 8 -15.79 59.13 3.19
N SER A 9 -17.07 59.38 3.49
CA SER A 9 -17.90 60.37 2.80
C SER A 9 -18.49 61.35 3.80
N ILE A 10 -18.33 62.65 3.54
CA ILE A 10 -18.85 63.74 4.38
C ILE A 10 -19.86 64.50 3.54
N GLN A 11 -21.09 64.60 4.02
CA GLN A 11 -22.15 65.37 3.37
C GLN A 11 -22.50 66.58 4.24
N LEU A 12 -22.48 67.77 3.65
CA LEU A 12 -22.76 69.04 4.33
C LEU A 12 -23.91 69.76 3.62
N TYR A 13 -25.00 70.02 4.35
CA TYR A 13 -26.14 70.81 3.87
C TYR A 13 -25.99 72.25 4.36
N LEU A 14 -25.87 73.18 3.42
CA LEU A 14 -25.52 74.58 3.72
C LEU A 14 -26.73 75.52 3.81
N ALA A 15 -27.74 75.35 2.93
CA ALA A 15 -28.99 76.11 2.95
C ALA A 15 -30.00 75.53 1.95
N ASP A 16 -31.30 75.82 2.17
CA ASP A 16 -32.38 75.46 1.25
C ASP A 16 -32.50 76.44 0.06
N THR A 17 -32.08 77.70 0.23
CA THR A 17 -32.02 78.72 -0.82
C THR A 17 -30.71 79.50 -0.77
N PHE A 18 -30.17 79.85 -1.94
CA PHE A 18 -28.93 80.62 -2.07
C PHE A 18 -29.22 82.00 -2.65
N GLU A 19 -28.93 83.04 -1.86
CA GLU A 19 -28.98 84.43 -2.31
C GLU A 19 -27.66 84.83 -3.00
N LEU A 20 -27.74 85.75 -3.97
CA LEU A 20 -26.57 86.25 -4.67
C LEU A 20 -25.73 87.16 -3.74
N ASN A 21 -24.40 87.06 -3.85
CA ASN A 21 -23.42 87.91 -3.15
C ASN A 21 -23.20 87.60 -1.65
N ARG A 22 -23.16 86.32 -1.26
CA ARG A 22 -22.72 85.87 0.06
C ARG A 22 -21.49 84.96 -0.02
N THR A 23 -20.53 85.16 0.88
CA THR A 23 -19.35 84.30 1.02
C THR A 23 -19.52 83.42 2.26
N ILE A 24 -19.53 82.10 2.07
CA ILE A 24 -19.59 81.12 3.16
C ILE A 24 -18.23 80.40 3.22
N GLN A 25 -17.55 80.50 4.35
CA GLN A 25 -16.29 79.82 4.58
C GLN A 25 -16.53 78.60 5.48
N VAL A 26 -16.16 77.42 5.00
CA VAL A 26 -16.20 76.17 5.75
C VAL A 26 -14.77 75.65 5.85
N SER A 27 -14.29 75.45 7.07
CA SER A 27 -12.99 74.85 7.35
C SER A 27 -13.17 73.66 8.28
N ILE A 28 -12.53 72.55 7.94
CA ILE A 28 -12.40 71.38 8.81
C ILE A 28 -10.95 71.35 9.26
N ASP A 29 -10.74 71.34 10.56
CA ASP A 29 -9.40 71.24 11.16
C ASP A 29 -9.36 70.07 12.15
N ASP A 30 -8.16 69.56 12.44
CA ASP A 30 -7.89 68.47 13.39
C ASP A 30 -8.70 67.16 13.15
N VAL A 31 -8.53 66.55 11.98
CA VAL A 31 -9.17 65.26 11.65
C VAL A 31 -8.27 64.08 12.00
N TYR A 32 -8.72 63.23 12.92
CA TYR A 32 -8.03 62.00 13.31
C TYR A 32 -8.88 60.76 13.02
N LEU A 33 -8.26 59.74 12.42
CA LEU A 33 -8.86 58.41 12.24
C LEU A 33 -8.27 57.45 13.28
N GLN A 34 -9.03 57.12 14.31
CA GLN A 34 -8.61 56.17 15.33
C GLN A 34 -9.16 54.77 15.01
N ILE A 35 -8.26 53.85 14.65
CA ILE A 35 -8.61 52.45 14.40
C ILE A 35 -8.09 51.61 15.58
N SER A 36 -8.98 50.83 16.18
CA SER A 36 -8.62 49.79 17.15
C SER A 36 -9.07 48.45 16.59
N TYR A 37 -8.19 47.45 16.65
CA TYR A 37 -8.51 46.11 16.22
C TYR A 37 -7.85 45.09 17.15
N VAL A 38 -8.44 43.90 17.22
CA VAL A 38 -7.95 42.78 18.02
C VAL A 38 -7.49 41.68 17.06
N GLU A 39 -6.21 41.33 17.13
CA GLU A 39 -5.69 40.15 16.44
C GLU A 39 -5.97 38.91 17.31
N VAL A 40 -6.84 38.02 16.82
CA VAL A 40 -7.04 36.71 17.45
C VAL A 40 -6.05 35.76 16.80
N ILE A 41 -4.88 35.62 17.42
CA ILE A 41 -3.90 34.59 17.05
C ILE A 41 -4.29 33.32 17.82
N PHE A 42 -4.74 32.30 17.10
CA PHE A 42 -4.94 30.99 17.69
C PHE A 42 -3.57 30.38 17.99
N ASP A 43 -3.24 30.29 19.28
CA ASP A 43 -2.08 29.51 19.69
C ASP A 43 -2.45 28.03 19.58
N ILE A 44 -2.13 27.44 18.43
CA ILE A 44 -2.17 26.00 18.24
C ILE A 44 -0.95 25.45 18.98
N THR A 45 -0.96 25.56 20.31
CA THR A 45 0.04 24.93 21.17
C THR A 45 -0.06 23.43 20.91
N SER A 46 0.79 23.00 20.00
CA SER A 46 0.95 21.62 19.60
C SER A 46 1.60 20.93 20.78
N GLU A 47 0.82 20.54 21.79
CA GLU A 47 1.36 19.95 23.00
C GLU A 47 2.28 18.78 22.60
N PRO A 48 3.61 18.92 22.77
CA PRO A 48 4.55 18.05 22.08
C PRO A 48 4.36 16.58 22.47
N TRP A 49 3.95 16.35 23.71
CA TRP A 49 3.69 15.03 24.28
C TRP A 49 2.43 14.35 23.69
N PHE A 50 1.38 15.11 23.36
CA PHE A 50 0.16 14.56 22.74
C PHE A 50 0.44 14.14 21.29
N ASN A 51 1.13 14.99 20.54
CA ASN A 51 1.51 14.68 19.16
C ASN A 51 2.49 13.51 19.09
N THR A 52 3.50 13.47 19.95
CA THR A 52 4.43 12.32 20.01
C THR A 52 3.72 11.03 20.40
N ALA A 53 2.79 11.06 21.35
CA ALA A 53 1.99 9.89 21.71
C ALA A 53 1.14 9.39 20.52
N LEU A 54 0.50 10.30 19.77
CA LEU A 54 -0.23 9.94 18.55
C LEU A 54 0.68 9.34 17.48
N PHE A 55 1.86 9.93 17.25
CA PHE A 55 2.84 9.38 16.30
C PHE A 55 3.30 7.98 16.68
N ILE A 56 3.60 7.74 17.96
CA ILE A 56 3.98 6.41 18.46
C ILE A 56 2.82 5.42 18.30
N GLY A 57 1.59 5.85 18.60
CA GLY A 57 0.39 5.03 18.40
C GLY A 57 0.20 4.62 16.94
N VAL A 58 0.33 5.57 16.01
CA VAL A 58 0.24 5.31 14.57
C VAL A 58 1.36 4.38 14.10
N LEU A 59 2.60 4.56 14.58
CA LEU A 59 3.72 3.66 14.26
C LEU A 59 3.48 2.23 14.77
N ALA A 60 2.94 2.07 15.98
CA ALA A 60 2.63 0.75 16.53
C ALA A 60 1.54 0.03 15.72
N ILE A 61 0.46 0.74 15.34
CA ILE A 61 -0.62 0.17 14.54
C ILE A 61 -0.13 -0.20 13.13
N THR A 62 0.59 0.71 12.47
CA THR A 62 1.10 0.48 11.10
C THR A 62 2.13 -0.64 11.04
N SER A 63 3.01 -0.76 12.03
CA SER A 63 3.96 -1.88 12.12
C SER A 63 3.25 -3.23 12.32
N ALA A 64 2.25 -3.30 13.19
CA ALA A 64 1.45 -4.51 13.39
C ALA A 64 0.71 -4.94 12.10
N LEU A 65 0.07 -3.98 11.42
CA LEU A 65 -0.63 -4.21 10.15
C LEU A 65 0.32 -4.70 9.04
N SER A 66 1.49 -4.08 8.90
CA SER A 66 2.46 -4.45 7.86
C SER A 66 3.08 -5.84 8.11
N ILE A 67 3.37 -6.19 9.36
CA ILE A 67 3.79 -7.57 9.73
C ILE A 67 2.69 -8.57 9.38
N TYR A 68 1.44 -8.28 9.76
CA TYR A 68 0.30 -9.14 9.43
C TYR A 68 0.16 -9.35 7.91
N PHE A 69 0.28 -8.28 7.13
CA PHE A 69 0.16 -8.34 5.67
C PHE A 69 1.27 -9.18 5.02
N LEU A 70 2.51 -9.08 5.51
CA LEU A 70 3.63 -9.90 5.06
C LEU A 70 3.39 -11.38 5.34
N VAL A 71 2.95 -11.72 6.56
CA VAL A 71 2.61 -13.11 6.92
C VAL A 71 1.46 -13.63 6.05
N TYR A 72 0.43 -12.83 5.84
CA TYR A 72 -0.69 -13.18 4.97
C TYR A 72 -0.21 -13.51 3.55
N TYR A 73 0.62 -12.65 2.97
CA TYR A 73 1.11 -12.84 1.61
C TYR A 73 2.03 -14.08 1.46
N GLN A 74 2.86 -14.37 2.47
CA GLN A 74 3.76 -15.51 2.43
C GLN A 74 3.07 -16.85 2.73
N VAL A 75 2.16 -16.88 3.72
CA VAL A 75 1.63 -18.12 4.29
C VAL A 75 0.22 -18.41 3.80
N LEU A 76 -0.65 -17.39 3.77
CA LEU A 76 -2.09 -17.56 3.55
C LEU A 76 -2.47 -17.46 2.07
N ARG A 77 -1.68 -16.76 1.24
CA ARG A 77 -1.94 -16.64 -0.21
C ARG A 77 -1.94 -18.00 -0.93
N PHE A 78 -1.18 -18.98 -0.44
CA PHE A 78 -1.06 -20.28 -1.08
C PHE A 78 -1.37 -21.44 -0.13
N PRO A 79 -2.30 -22.36 -0.50
CA PRO A 79 -2.61 -23.54 0.29
C PRO A 79 -1.35 -24.40 0.55
N ILE A 80 -1.35 -25.15 1.66
CA ILE A 80 -0.26 -26.01 2.13
C ILE A 80 0.43 -26.82 1.01
N PRO A 81 -0.28 -27.48 0.08
CA PRO A 81 0.35 -28.25 -1.00
C PRO A 81 1.30 -27.42 -1.88
N ILE A 82 0.88 -26.20 -2.27
CA ILE A 82 1.68 -25.33 -3.14
C ILE A 82 2.93 -24.85 -2.42
N ARG A 83 2.85 -24.59 -1.10
CA ARG A 83 3.98 -24.17 -0.28
C ARG A 83 5.09 -25.24 -0.23
N LYS A 84 4.72 -26.52 -0.12
CA LYS A 84 5.68 -27.64 -0.14
C LYS A 84 6.43 -27.68 -1.47
N ILE A 85 5.72 -27.59 -2.60
CA ILE A 85 6.33 -27.61 -3.94
C ILE A 85 7.34 -26.46 -4.10
N ARG A 86 6.97 -25.24 -3.67
CA ARG A 86 7.86 -24.06 -3.80
C ARG A 86 9.14 -24.19 -2.97
N LYS A 87 9.08 -24.79 -1.76
CA LYS A 87 10.27 -25.02 -0.91
C LYS A 87 11.33 -25.84 -1.64
N TYR A 88 10.92 -26.83 -2.43
CA TYR A 88 11.83 -27.73 -3.14
C TYR A 88 12.18 -27.27 -4.55
N ARG A 89 11.61 -26.15 -5.04
CA ARG A 89 11.86 -25.66 -6.40
C ARG A 89 13.35 -25.50 -6.72
N ASN A 90 14.10 -24.90 -5.81
CA ASN A 90 15.53 -24.67 -6.03
C ASN A 90 16.32 -25.99 -5.96
N SER A 91 15.95 -26.88 -5.04
CA SER A 91 16.56 -28.22 -4.94
C SER A 91 16.26 -29.12 -6.14
N LEU A 92 15.19 -28.85 -6.89
CA LEU A 92 14.85 -29.57 -8.12
C LEU A 92 15.53 -28.98 -9.36
N ALA A 93 15.98 -27.72 -9.27
CA ALA A 93 16.74 -27.06 -10.34
C ALA A 93 18.23 -27.41 -10.29
N ASP A 94 18.74 -27.77 -9.10
CA ASP A 94 20.11 -28.20 -8.93
C ASP A 94 20.33 -29.57 -9.60
N PRO A 95 21.31 -29.70 -10.51
CA PRO A 95 21.63 -30.97 -11.17
C PRO A 95 22.39 -31.92 -10.23
N ALA A 96 22.87 -31.42 -9.08
CA ALA A 96 23.59 -32.21 -8.10
C ALA A 96 22.61 -33.01 -7.21
N PRO A 97 22.86 -34.30 -6.99
CA PRO A 97 22.02 -35.11 -6.12
C PRO A 97 22.10 -34.60 -4.65
N PRO A 98 21.01 -34.73 -3.88
CA PRO A 98 20.99 -34.32 -2.49
C PRO A 98 22.03 -35.09 -1.67
N LYS A 99 22.76 -34.37 -0.81
CA LYS A 99 23.82 -34.93 0.03
C LYS A 99 23.29 -36.07 0.90
N GLY A 100 23.98 -37.21 0.88
CA GLY A 100 23.67 -38.37 1.73
C GLY A 100 22.63 -39.35 1.16
N VAL A 101 22.13 -39.12 -0.05
CA VAL A 101 21.25 -40.07 -0.75
C VAL A 101 22.04 -40.74 -1.87
N ILE A 102 22.20 -42.06 -1.81
CA ILE A 102 22.68 -42.85 -2.95
C ILE A 102 21.53 -42.92 -3.94
N THR A 103 21.49 -42.01 -4.90
CA THR A 103 20.54 -42.07 -6.01
C THR A 103 21.09 -43.06 -7.04
N SER A 104 20.37 -44.15 -7.26
CA SER A 104 20.58 -45.00 -8.43
C SER A 104 20.27 -44.22 -9.71
N ASP A 105 20.97 -44.56 -10.80
CA ASP A 105 20.71 -43.92 -12.09
C ASP A 105 19.26 -44.14 -12.50
N ARG A 106 18.52 -43.04 -12.74
CA ARG A 106 17.09 -43.07 -13.05
C ARG A 106 16.77 -43.97 -14.25
N GLU A 107 17.64 -43.94 -15.27
CA GLU A 107 17.58 -44.79 -16.45
C GLU A 107 17.64 -46.29 -16.06
N SER A 108 18.54 -46.64 -15.15
CA SER A 108 18.79 -48.02 -14.73
C SER A 108 17.63 -48.59 -13.92
N ASP A 109 17.05 -47.79 -13.02
CA ASP A 109 15.90 -48.17 -12.22
C ASP A 109 14.63 -48.26 -13.06
N PHE A 110 14.43 -47.30 -13.96
CA PHE A 110 13.33 -47.34 -14.93
C PHE A 110 13.43 -48.60 -15.77
N ARG A 111 14.61 -48.90 -16.33
CA ARG A 111 14.83 -50.09 -17.16
C ARG A 111 14.60 -51.38 -16.37
N LYS A 112 15.07 -51.48 -15.11
CA LYS A 112 14.79 -52.62 -14.24
C LYS A 112 13.29 -52.79 -13.98
N ALA A 113 12.59 -51.71 -13.63
CA ALA A 113 11.16 -51.73 -13.37
C ALA A 113 10.36 -52.09 -14.62
N PHE A 114 10.75 -51.55 -15.77
CA PHE A 114 10.16 -51.81 -17.08
C PHE A 114 10.34 -53.27 -17.49
N ILE A 115 11.57 -53.81 -17.40
CA ILE A 115 11.86 -55.22 -17.70
C ILE A 115 11.09 -56.14 -16.76
N LYS A 116 11.02 -55.83 -15.46
CA LYS A 116 10.24 -56.59 -14.48
C LYS A 116 8.77 -56.64 -14.86
N LYS A 117 8.17 -55.49 -15.18
CA LYS A 117 6.79 -55.39 -15.66
C LYS A 117 6.59 -56.18 -16.95
N LEU A 118 7.50 -56.08 -17.92
CA LEU A 118 7.46 -56.87 -19.15
C LEU A 118 7.45 -58.37 -18.86
N GLY A 119 8.30 -58.81 -17.93
CA GLY A 119 8.39 -60.21 -17.51
C GLY A 119 7.15 -60.69 -16.74
N ASP A 120 6.44 -59.81 -16.05
CA ASP A 120 5.16 -60.12 -15.41
C ASP A 120 4.04 -60.23 -16.46
N TYR A 121 4.06 -59.38 -17.50
CA TYR A 121 3.14 -59.48 -18.64
C TYR A 121 3.40 -60.72 -19.48
N SER A 122 4.66 -61.09 -19.74
CA SER A 122 4.99 -62.30 -20.52
C SER A 122 4.64 -63.60 -19.78
N ARG A 123 4.74 -63.61 -18.44
CA ARG A 123 4.29 -64.74 -17.59
C ARG A 123 2.77 -64.84 -17.48
N GLY A 124 2.05 -63.73 -17.68
CA GLY A 124 0.58 -63.69 -17.70
C GLY A 124 -0.05 -64.05 -19.05
N ILE A 125 0.74 -64.19 -20.12
CA ILE A 125 0.25 -64.66 -21.42
C ILE A 125 0.44 -66.18 -21.45
N PRO A 126 -0.64 -66.99 -21.44
CA PRO A 126 -0.49 -68.43 -21.64
C PRO A 126 0.12 -68.65 -23.03
N THR A 127 1.34 -69.14 -23.09
CA THR A 127 1.97 -69.61 -24.33
C THR A 127 1.26 -70.88 -24.77
N LYS A 128 0.10 -70.72 -25.41
CA LYS A 128 -0.52 -71.78 -26.21
C LYS A 128 0.32 -71.90 -27.49
N GLY A 129 1.48 -72.55 -27.39
CA GLY A 129 2.21 -73.01 -28.55
C GLY A 129 1.32 -73.95 -29.37
N PRO A 130 1.30 -73.84 -30.72
CA PRO A 130 0.48 -74.73 -31.53
C PRO A 130 0.95 -76.16 -31.30
N LYS A 131 0.05 -77.04 -30.84
CA LYS A 131 0.33 -78.48 -30.77
C LYS A 131 0.56 -78.96 -32.20
N SER A 132 1.77 -79.41 -32.51
CA SER A 132 2.01 -80.16 -33.74
C SER A 132 1.20 -81.45 -33.66
N SER A 133 0.25 -81.58 -34.58
CA SER A 133 -0.46 -82.82 -34.86
C SER A 133 -0.69 -82.83 -36.36
N PHE A 134 0.22 -83.47 -37.08
CA PHE A 134 -0.10 -84.11 -38.35
C PHE A 134 0.62 -85.46 -38.36
N LYS A 135 -0.23 -86.47 -38.57
CA LYS A 135 -0.09 -87.93 -38.65
C LYS A 135 1.31 -88.51 -38.86
#